data_AF-A0AAW2CQI6-F1
#
_entry.id   AF-A0AAW2CQI6-F1
#
_cell.length_a   1.000
_cell.length_b   1.000
_cell.length_c   1.000
_cell.angle_alpha   90.00
_cell.angle_beta   90.00
_cell.angle_gamma   90.00
#
_symmetry.space_group_name_H-M   'P 1'
#
loop_
_entity.id
_entity.type
_entity.pdbx_description
1 polymer ?
#
loop_
_entity_poly.entity_id
_entity_poly.type
_entity_poly.pdbx_seq_one_letter_code
_entity_poly.pdbx_strand_id
1 'polypeptide(L)'
;MVQGKRCGNILSYDELKKLHYLHATITESMRLFPLVSMEPRLAVDDDVLPDGTYMGKGWFCDYSAYAMGRMDKIWGENCKEFRPERWLNDDGDF
;
A
#
# COMPACT_ATOMS: atom_id res chain seq x y z
N MET A 1 37.14 -0.77 31.11
CA MET A 1 36.27 -1.03 29.95
C MET A 1 34.85 -1.17 30.46
N VAL A 2 33.99 -0.19 30.20
CA VAL A 2 32.59 -0.21 30.60
C VAL A 2 31.83 -1.13 29.64
N GLN A 3 31.27 -2.23 30.14
CA GLN A 3 30.36 -3.08 29.37
C GLN A 3 29.07 -2.31 29.11
N GLY A 4 28.90 -1.81 27.89
CA GLY A 4 27.62 -1.27 27.43
C GLY A 4 26.59 -2.39 27.37
N LYS A 5 25.49 -2.27 28.12
CA LYS A 5 24.28 -3.09 27.98
C LYS A 5 23.90 -3.15 26.49
N ARG A 6 23.97 -4.32 25.86
CA ARG A 6 23.36 -4.52 24.53
C ARG A 6 21.84 -4.38 24.70
N CYS A 7 21.28 -3.37 24.06
CA CYS A 7 19.85 -3.18 23.96
C CYS A 7 19.27 -4.25 23.02
N GLY A 8 18.42 -5.14 23.55
CA GLY A 8 17.51 -6.02 22.81
C GLY A 8 18.15 -7.15 21.98
N ASN A 9 17.59 -8.35 22.08
CA ASN A 9 17.86 -9.40 21.09
C ASN A 9 17.35 -8.94 19.72
N ILE A 10 18.15 -9.11 18.66
CA ILE A 10 17.73 -8.85 17.28
C ILE A 10 16.65 -9.88 16.92
N LEU A 11 15.51 -9.41 16.41
CA LEU A 11 14.43 -10.28 15.93
C LEU A 11 14.91 -11.10 14.73
N SER A 12 14.61 -12.39 14.74
CA SER A 12 14.79 -13.27 13.59
C SER A 12 13.76 -12.97 12.50
N TYR A 13 14.01 -13.46 11.28
CA TYR A 13 13.11 -13.29 10.15
C TYR A 13 11.72 -13.90 10.41
N ASP A 14 11.66 -15.05 11.09
CA ASP A 14 10.38 -15.70 11.41
C ASP A 14 9.63 -14.99 12.54
N GLU A 15 10.34 -14.29 13.44
CA GLU A 15 9.70 -13.41 14.43
C GLU A 15 9.15 -12.14 13.78
N LEU A 16 9.87 -11.55 12.81
CA LEU A 16 9.40 -10.37 12.08
C LEU A 16 8.11 -10.64 11.31
N LYS A 17 7.95 -11.85 10.72
CA LYS A 17 6.72 -12.25 10.03
C LYS A 17 5.48 -12.27 10.93
N LYS A 18 5.67 -12.50 12.23
CA LYS A 18 4.58 -12.55 13.22
C LYS A 18 4.13 -11.16 13.69
N LEU A 19 4.80 -10.09 13.24
CA LEU A 19 4.42 -8.72 13.58
C LEU A 19 3.27 -8.24 12.67
N HIS A 20 2.14 -8.95 12.68
CA HIS A 20 1.00 -8.71 11.79
C HIS A 20 0.47 -7.27 11.90
N TYR A 21 0.28 -6.76 13.12
CA TYR A 21 -0.19 -5.40 13.32
C TYR A 21 0.81 -4.34 12.80
N LEU A 22 2.11 -4.60 12.91
CA LEU A 22 3.14 -3.72 12.33
C LEU A 22 3.05 -3.74 10.80
N HIS A 23 2.89 -4.91 10.20
CA HIS A 23 2.73 -5.05 8.75
C HIS A 23 1.48 -4.31 8.27
N ALA A 24 0.33 -4.50 8.94
CA ALA A 24 -0.91 -3.77 8.69
C ALA A 24 -0.72 -2.25 8.77
N THR A 25 -0.01 -1.78 9.80
CA THR A 25 0.26 -0.34 10.02
C THR A 25 1.11 0.24 8.89
N ILE A 26 2.15 -0.47 8.46
CA ILE A 26 3.02 -0.05 7.35
C ILE A 26 2.22 -0.01 6.04
N THR A 27 1.43 -1.04 5.77
CA THR A 27 0.58 -1.14 4.57
C THR A 27 -0.46 -0.02 4.54
N GLU A 28 -1.13 0.25 5.65
CA GLU A 28 -2.11 1.34 5.76
C GLU A 28 -1.46 2.73 5.61
N SER A 29 -0.24 2.89 6.13
CA SER A 29 0.54 4.11 5.93
C SER A 29 0.84 4.33 4.45
N MET A 30 1.26 3.30 3.72
CA MET A 30 1.55 3.41 2.28
C MET A 30 0.30 3.62 1.44
N ARG A 31 -0.87 3.10 1.85
CA ARG A 31 -2.16 3.34 1.18
C ARG A 31 -2.53 4.82 1.23
N LEU A 32 -2.40 5.47 2.39
CA LEU A 32 -2.74 6.88 2.57
C LEU A 32 -1.60 7.81 2.17
N PHE A 33 -0.35 7.39 2.32
CA PHE A 33 0.84 8.21 2.08
C PHE A 33 1.85 7.45 1.20
N PRO A 34 1.50 7.18 -0.07
CA PRO A 34 2.38 6.47 -0.98
C PRO A 34 3.63 7.29 -1.31
N LEU A 35 4.77 6.62 -1.43
CA LEU A 35 6.05 7.25 -1.83
C LEU A 35 5.97 7.87 -3.22
N VAL A 36 5.21 7.24 -4.12
CA VAL A 36 4.91 7.74 -5.46
C VAL A 36 3.40 7.87 -5.58
N SER A 37 2.91 9.11 -5.62
CA SER A 37 1.48 9.42 -5.57
C SER A 37 0.76 9.30 -6.91
N MET A 38 1.52 9.29 -8.01
CA MET A 38 1.06 9.30 -9.39
C MET A 38 2.09 8.56 -10.24
N GLU A 39 1.65 7.64 -11.08
CA GLU A 39 2.53 6.76 -11.83
C GLU A 39 2.11 6.63 -13.30
N PRO A 40 2.74 7.40 -14.21
CA PRO A 40 2.41 7.35 -15.62
C PRO A 40 2.92 6.07 -16.29
N ARG A 41 2.16 5.58 -17.25
CA ARG A 41 2.46 4.46 -18.14
C ARG A 41 2.30 4.92 -19.58
N LEU A 42 3.28 4.63 -20.42
CA LEU A 42 3.21 4.91 -21.84
C LEU A 42 2.59 3.71 -22.58
N ALA A 43 1.54 3.93 -23.34
CA ALA A 43 0.95 2.92 -24.20
C ALA A 43 1.91 2.59 -25.36
N VAL A 44 2.34 1.33 -25.44
CA VAL A 44 3.28 0.86 -26.49
C VAL A 44 2.55 0.63 -27.81
N ASP A 45 1.28 0.25 -27.76
CA ASP A 45 0.37 0.05 -28.89
C ASP A 45 -1.05 0.54 -28.52
N ASP A 46 -1.95 0.58 -29.50
CA ASP A 46 -3.35 0.92 -29.28
C ASP A 46 -4.02 -0.16 -28.40
N ASP A 47 -4.89 0.26 -27.48
CA ASP A 47 -5.59 -0.62 -26.54
C ASP A 47 -7.00 -0.08 -26.20
N VAL A 48 -7.82 -0.91 -25.57
CA VAL A 48 -9.13 -0.53 -25.02
C VAL A 48 -9.20 -0.99 -23.57
N LEU A 49 -9.34 -0.03 -22.67
CA LEU A 49 -9.44 -0.31 -21.24
C LEU A 49 -10.71 -1.11 -20.90
N PRO A 50 -10.77 -1.78 -19.72
CA PRO A 50 -11.93 -2.59 -19.33
C PRO A 50 -13.28 -1.85 -19.29
N ASP A 51 -13.27 -0.51 -19.24
CA ASP A 51 -14.47 0.33 -19.29
C ASP A 51 -14.86 0.77 -20.71
N GLY A 52 -14.13 0.32 -21.74
CA GLY A 52 -14.33 0.68 -23.14
C GLY A 52 -13.56 1.92 -23.59
N THR A 53 -12.76 2.54 -22.72
CA THR A 53 -11.96 3.72 -23.08
C THR A 53 -10.86 3.36 -24.06
N TYR A 54 -10.85 3.99 -25.24
CA TYR A 54 -9.78 3.84 -26.22
C TYR A 54 -8.48 4.51 -25.76
N MET A 55 -7.37 3.79 -25.88
CA MET A 55 -6.01 4.23 -25.56
C MET A 55 -5.17 4.19 -26.83
N GLY A 56 -4.69 5.35 -27.28
CA GLY A 56 -3.80 5.41 -28.44
C GLY A 56 -2.35 5.06 -28.11
N LYS A 57 -1.64 4.46 -29.07
CA LYS A 57 -0.19 4.29 -29.03
C LYS A 57 0.51 5.62 -28.74
N GLY A 58 1.43 5.59 -27.78
CA GLY A 58 2.19 6.75 -27.33
C GLY A 58 1.46 7.67 -26.35
N TRP A 59 0.22 7.35 -25.95
CA TRP A 59 -0.49 8.10 -24.91
C TRP A 59 -0.01 7.70 -23.52
N PHE A 60 -0.12 8.64 -22.57
CA PHE A 60 0.09 8.35 -21.15
C PHE A 60 -1.22 7.95 -20.49
N CYS A 61 -1.22 6.79 -19.85
CA CYS A 61 -2.21 6.36 -18.89
C CYS A 61 -1.61 6.56 -17.49
N ASP A 62 -2.28 7.28 -16.61
CA ASP A 62 -1.80 7.54 -15.26
C ASP A 62 -2.87 7.18 -14.23
N TYR A 63 -2.43 6.70 -13.07
CA TYR A 63 -3.31 6.54 -11.91
C TYR A 63 -2.70 7.26 -10.71
N SER A 64 -3.55 7.94 -9.96
CA SER A 64 -3.12 8.52 -8.68
C SER A 64 -3.35 7.52 -7.56
N ALA A 65 -2.29 6.83 -7.14
CA ALA A 65 -2.31 5.98 -5.94
C ALA A 65 -2.83 6.76 -4.71
N TYR A 66 -2.46 8.04 -4.60
CA TYR A 66 -2.90 8.91 -3.51
C TYR A 66 -4.42 9.14 -3.51
N ALA A 67 -5.00 9.41 -4.68
CA ALA A 67 -6.44 9.62 -4.83
C ALA A 67 -7.20 8.30 -4.65
N MET A 68 -6.75 7.22 -5.30
CA MET A 68 -7.35 5.89 -5.20
C MET A 68 -7.34 5.36 -3.77
N GLY A 69 -6.28 5.64 -3.00
CA GLY A 69 -6.20 5.37 -1.57
C GLY A 69 -7.24 6.12 -0.73
N ARG A 70 -8.06 7.02 -1.28
CA ARG A 70 -9.10 7.79 -0.58
C ARG A 70 -10.46 7.73 -1.28
N MET A 71 -10.62 6.81 -2.23
CA MET A 71 -11.88 6.64 -2.95
C MET A 71 -12.82 5.73 -2.16
N ASP A 72 -13.98 6.26 -1.81
CA ASP A 72 -15.07 5.53 -1.16
C ASP A 72 -15.48 4.28 -1.96
N LYS A 73 -15.55 4.38 -3.30
CA LYS A 73 -15.85 3.24 -4.17
C LYS A 73 -14.89 2.05 -4.01
N ILE A 74 -13.65 2.29 -3.58
CA ILE A 74 -12.63 1.24 -3.40
C ILE A 74 -12.55 0.80 -1.94
N TRP A 75 -12.63 1.74 -0.98
CA TRP A 75 -12.29 1.51 0.43
C TRP A 75 -13.47 1.69 1.41
N GLY A 76 -14.65 2.08 0.93
CA GLY A 76 -15.83 2.41 1.72
C GLY A 76 -15.74 3.76 2.44
N GLU A 77 -16.71 4.01 3.32
CA GLU A 77 -16.93 5.33 3.95
C GLU A 77 -15.70 5.81 4.76
N ASN A 78 -15.00 4.86 5.41
CA ASN A 78 -13.79 5.11 6.20
C ASN A 78 -12.50 5.15 5.35
N CYS A 79 -12.61 5.37 4.04
CA CYS A 79 -11.47 5.41 3.11
C CYS A 79 -10.38 6.43 3.50
N LYS A 80 -10.74 7.49 4.21
CA LYS A 80 -9.82 8.56 4.65
C LYS A 80 -9.26 8.34 6.06
N GLU A 81 -9.77 7.37 6.79
CA GLU A 81 -9.31 7.04 8.14
C GLU A 81 -8.08 6.14 8.08
N PHE A 82 -7.13 6.38 8.98
CA PHE A 82 -6.00 5.47 9.20
C PHE A 82 -6.48 4.29 10.05
N ARG A 83 -6.69 3.14 9.41
CA ARG A 83 -7.27 1.96 10.05
C ARG A 83 -6.52 0.68 9.66
N PRO A 84 -5.41 0.35 10.34
CA PRO A 84 -4.62 -0.86 10.08
C PRO A 84 -5.44 -2.15 10.11
N GLU A 85 -6.49 -2.20 10.93
CA GLU A 85 -7.37 -3.36 11.12
C GLU A 85 -8.05 -3.80 9.83
N ARG A 86 -8.13 -2.95 8.79
CA ARG A 86 -8.68 -3.34 7.49
C ARG A 86 -7.86 -4.43 6.78
N TRP A 87 -6.60 -4.59 7.18
CA TRP A 87 -5.66 -5.55 6.62
C TRP A 87 -5.56 -6.83 7.45
N LEU A 88 -6.30 -6.93 8.55
CA LEU A 88 -6.25 -8.08 9.44
C LEU A 88 -7.50 -8.94 9.26
N ASN A 89 -7.35 -10.25 9.39
CA ASN A 89 -8.46 -11.18 9.50
C ASN A 89 -9.05 -11.20 10.93
N ASP A 90 -10.04 -12.06 11.18
CA ASP A 90 -10.71 -12.17 12.48
C ASP A 90 -9.78 -12.64 13.61
N ASP A 91 -8.69 -13.34 13.27
CA ASP A 91 -7.65 -13.79 14.21
C ASP A 91 -6.59 -12.70 14.51
N GLY A 92 -6.65 -11.56 13.80
CA GLY A 92 -5.68 -10.48 13.93
C GLY A 92 -4.41 -10.69 13.10
N ASP A 93 -4.40 -11.67 12.20
CA ASP A 93 -3.30 -11.93 11.28
C ASP A 93 -3.45 -11.09 10.01
N PHE A 94 -2.32 -10.57 9.53
CA PHE A 94 -2.18 -9.89 8.23
C PHE A 94 -2.19 -10.89 7.08
#